data_AF-A0A314Z1J9-F1
#
_entry.id   AF-A0A314Z1J9-F1
#
_cell.length_a   1.000
_cell.length_b   1.000
_cell.length_c   1.000
_cell.angle_alpha   90.00
_cell.angle_beta   90.00
_cell.angle_gamma   90.00
#
_symmetry.space_group_name_H-M   'P 1'
#
loop_
_entity.id
_entity.type
_entity.pdbx_description
1 polymer ?
#
loop_
_entity_poly.entity_id
_entity_poly.type
_entity_poly.pdbx_seq_one_letter_code
_entity_poly.pdbx_strand_id
1 'polypeptide(L)'
;MCIHSDDFKAYAELCYKEFGDRVKLWTTLNEPYGLSFHGYAIGGHAPGRCSSWYDSTCLGGDSAKEPYLVTHNLLLAHAAAVKLYKEEFQVL
;
A
#
# COMPACT_ATOMS: atom_id res chain seq x y z
N MET A 1 -0.16 9.98 -5.34
CA MET A 1 0.34 8.76 -6.00
C MET A 1 -0.34 7.60 -5.30
N CYS A 2 -1.46 7.13 -5.83
CA CYS A 2 -2.16 5.98 -5.26
C CYS A 2 -1.44 4.72 -5.71
N ILE A 3 -1.22 3.77 -4.80
CA ILE A 3 -0.63 2.47 -5.14
C ILE A 3 -1.58 1.77 -6.11
N HIS A 4 -1.18 1.60 -7.36
CA HIS A 4 -1.94 0.80 -8.31
C HIS A 4 -1.67 -0.68 -8.05
N SER A 5 -2.73 -1.47 -8.02
CA SER A 5 -2.65 -2.89 -7.68
C SER A 5 -1.74 -3.66 -8.64
N ASP A 6 -1.73 -3.29 -9.92
CA ASP A 6 -0.92 -3.97 -10.94
C ASP A 6 0.57 -3.68 -10.76
N ASP A 7 0.94 -2.44 -10.46
CA ASP A 7 2.32 -2.05 -10.19
C ASP A 7 2.87 -2.78 -8.95
N PHE A 8 2.07 -2.84 -7.87
CA PHE A 8 2.46 -3.56 -6.66
C PHE A 8 2.54 -5.08 -6.89
N LYS A 9 1.63 -5.64 -7.70
CA LYS A 9 1.67 -7.05 -8.09
C LYS A 9 2.95 -7.36 -8.86
N ALA A 10 3.35 -6.53 -9.82
CA ALA A 10 4.58 -6.72 -10.59
C ALA A 10 5.83 -6.63 -9.69
N TYR A 11 5.85 -5.71 -8.73
CA TYR A 11 6.91 -5.64 -7.72
C TYR A 11 6.96 -6.90 -6.85
N ALA A 12 5.81 -7.40 -6.38
CA ALA A 12 5.72 -8.62 -5.59
C ALA A 12 6.20 -9.84 -6.38
N GLU A 13 5.80 -9.96 -7.65
CA GLU A 13 6.23 -11.02 -8.56
C GLU A 13 7.76 -11.08 -8.68
N LEU A 14 8.40 -9.92 -8.89
CA LEU A 14 9.86 -9.84 -8.94
C LEU A 14 10.49 -10.33 -7.63
N CYS A 15 9.98 -9.87 -6.48
CA CYS A 15 10.47 -10.31 -5.17
C CYS A 15 10.33 -11.83 -4.98
N TYR A 16 9.19 -12.40 -5.36
CA TYR A 16 8.94 -13.83 -5.24
C TYR A 16 9.85 -14.65 -6.15
N LYS A 17 10.10 -14.20 -7.39
CA LYS A 17 11.02 -14.85 -8.33
C LYS A 17 12.46 -14.84 -7.82
N GLU A 18 12.94 -13.70 -7.34
CA GLU A 18 14.35 -13.51 -6.99
C GLU A 18 14.72 -14.07 -5.60
N PHE A 19 13.78 -14.12 -4.67
CA PHE A 19 14.06 -14.48 -3.28
C PHE A 19 13.21 -15.62 -2.73
N GLY A 20 12.21 -16.10 -3.48
CA GLY A 20 11.29 -17.16 -3.04
C GLY A 20 11.97 -18.52 -2.81
N ASP A 21 13.19 -18.72 -3.31
CA ASP A 21 14.01 -19.89 -3.03
C ASP A 21 14.37 -19.99 -1.54
N ARG A 22 14.62 -18.84 -0.88
CA ARG A 22 15.04 -18.73 0.52
C ARG A 22 13.97 -18.17 1.46
N VAL A 23 13.20 -17.18 1.01
CA VAL A 23 12.19 -16.50 1.81
C VAL A 23 10.85 -17.24 1.73
N LYS A 24 10.40 -17.80 2.86
CA LYS A 24 9.16 -18.60 2.95
C LYS A 24 8.01 -17.88 3.68
N LEU A 25 8.32 -16.78 4.37
CA LEU A 25 7.36 -15.96 5.08
C LEU A 25 7.40 -14.56 4.51
N TRP A 26 6.25 -14.09 4.04
CA TRP A 26 6.11 -12.82 3.35
C TRP A 26 5.12 -11.92 4.08
N THR A 27 5.46 -10.64 4.17
CA THR A 27 4.54 -9.58 4.54
C THR A 27 4.42 -8.64 3.36
N THR A 28 3.20 -8.39 2.88
CA THR A 28 2.98 -7.53 1.71
C THR A 28 3.04 -6.06 2.10
N LEU A 29 2.25 -5.64 3.08
CA LEU A 29 2.16 -4.25 3.52
C LEU A 29 2.40 -4.17 5.03
N ASN A 30 3.22 -3.23 5.46
CA ASN A 30 3.35 -2.87 6.86
C ASN A 30 2.31 -1.79 7.22
N GLU A 31 1.57 -2.01 8.31
CA GLU A 31 0.70 -1.02 8.96
C GLU A 31 -0.13 -0.14 8.00
N PRO A 32 -1.09 -0.72 7.25
CA PRO A 32 -1.88 0.04 6.27
C PRO A 32 -2.66 1.21 6.89
N TYR A 33 -3.09 1.09 8.17
CA TYR A 33 -3.68 2.20 8.91
C TYR A 33 -2.71 3.38 9.04
N GLY A 34 -1.45 3.11 9.38
CA GLY A 34 -0.45 4.15 9.56
C GLY A 34 -0.18 4.91 8.26
N LEU A 35 -0.09 4.19 7.13
CA LEU A 35 0.06 4.80 5.81
C LEU A 35 -1.15 5.69 5.45
N SER A 36 -2.37 5.17 5.59
CA SER A 36 -3.59 5.91 5.25
C SER A 36 -3.83 7.11 6.16
N PHE A 37 -3.68 6.95 7.47
CA PHE A 37 -3.96 8.01 8.43
C PHE A 37 -2.86 9.08 8.44
N HIS A 38 -1.60 8.69 8.66
CA HIS A 38 -0.51 9.66 8.76
C HIS A 38 -0.12 10.25 7.39
N GLY A 39 -0.30 9.51 6.30
CA GLY A 39 0.04 9.99 4.96
C GLY A 39 -1.04 10.85 4.28
N TYR A 40 -2.32 10.60 4.59
CA TYR A 40 -3.46 11.15 3.83
C TYR A 40 -4.59 11.74 4.67
N ALA A 41 -4.62 11.51 5.99
CA ALA A 41 -5.58 12.18 6.87
C ALA A 41 -4.95 13.40 7.54
N ILE A 42 -3.79 13.21 8.17
CA ILE A 42 -3.12 14.25 8.96
C ILE A 42 -1.82 14.77 8.33
N GLY A 43 -1.35 14.14 7.24
CA GLY A 43 -0.16 14.58 6.48
C GLY A 43 1.18 14.59 7.24
N GLY A 44 1.29 13.89 8.37
CA GLY A 44 2.53 13.80 9.14
C GLY A 44 3.61 12.90 8.51
N HIS A 45 3.22 11.98 7.64
CA HIS A 45 4.13 11.11 6.88
C HIS A 45 4.01 11.38 5.38
N ALA A 46 5.02 10.98 4.59
CA ALA A 46 4.93 11.03 3.14
C ALA A 46 3.65 10.32 2.64
N PRO A 47 2.93 10.88 1.64
CA PRO A 47 3.28 12.06 0.85
C PRO A 47 2.89 13.41 1.49
N GLY A 48 2.45 13.45 2.74
CA GLY A 48 2.12 14.69 3.45
C GLY A 48 0.82 15.33 2.99
N ARG A 49 -0.16 14.50 2.61
CA ARG A 49 -1.45 14.96 2.11
C ARG A 49 -2.47 15.05 3.23
N CYS A 50 -3.19 16.14 3.24
CA CYS A 50 -4.28 16.42 4.16
C CYS A 50 -5.06 17.65 3.67
N SER A 51 -6.24 17.85 4.22
CA SER A 51 -7.04 19.03 3.94
C SER A 51 -6.49 20.27 4.63
N SER A 52 -6.58 21.42 3.95
CA SER A 52 -6.13 22.70 4.47
C SER A 52 -6.84 23.15 5.75
N TRP A 53 -8.06 22.65 6.01
CA TRP A 53 -8.79 22.89 7.26
C TRP A 53 -8.25 22.07 8.45
N TYR A 54 -7.46 21.02 8.18
CA TYR A 54 -6.76 20.26 9.23
C TYR A 54 -5.42 20.94 9.57
N ASP A 55 -4.60 21.22 8.56
CA ASP A 55 -3.35 21.96 8.68
C ASP A 55 -3.10 22.81 7.43
N SER A 56 -2.82 24.09 7.61
CA SER A 56 -2.56 25.03 6.51
C SER A 56 -1.26 24.74 5.72
N THR A 57 -0.36 23.93 6.29
CA THR A 57 0.91 23.54 5.68
C THR A 57 0.81 22.26 4.85
N CYS A 58 -0.34 21.58 4.85
CA CYS A 58 -0.58 20.40 4.03
C CYS A 58 -0.26 20.66 2.56
N LEU A 59 0.36 19.69 1.89
CA LEU A 59 0.69 19.77 0.46
C LEU A 59 -0.56 19.59 -0.46
N GLY A 60 -1.76 19.70 0.12
CA GLY A 60 -3.06 19.45 -0.49
C GLY A 60 -3.62 18.07 -0.18
N GLY A 61 -4.92 17.90 -0.46
CA GLY A 61 -5.63 16.63 -0.28
C GLY A 61 -7.02 16.78 0.34
N ASP A 62 -7.69 15.64 0.48
CA ASP A 62 -9.01 15.53 1.10
C ASP A 62 -8.97 14.49 2.23
N SER A 63 -8.79 14.96 3.47
CA SER A 63 -8.73 14.11 4.68
C SER A 63 -10.02 13.34 4.93
N ALA A 64 -11.15 13.74 4.33
CA ALA A 64 -12.41 13.02 4.44
C ALA A 64 -12.59 11.92 3.38
N LYS A 65 -11.73 11.86 2.35
CA LYS A 65 -11.84 10.89 1.24
C LYS A 65 -10.59 10.06 1.02
N GLU A 66 -9.42 10.69 0.97
CA GLU A 66 -8.17 10.06 0.58
C GLU A 66 -7.76 8.88 1.49
N PRO A 67 -7.91 8.94 2.82
CA PRO A 67 -7.58 7.80 3.68
C PRO A 67 -8.36 6.53 3.30
N TYR A 68 -9.62 6.67 2.90
CA TYR A 68 -10.45 5.54 2.47
C TYR A 68 -10.04 5.01 1.11
N LEU A 69 -9.78 5.90 0.14
CA LEU A 69 -9.32 5.53 -1.20
C LEU A 69 -7.96 4.82 -1.14
N VAL A 70 -7.04 5.31 -0.32
CA VAL A 70 -5.73 4.71 -0.12
C VAL A 70 -5.87 3.34 0.54
N THR A 71 -6.65 3.24 1.62
CA THR A 71 -6.91 1.95 2.29
C THR A 71 -7.51 0.93 1.33
N HIS A 72 -8.47 1.33 0.50
CA HIS A 72 -9.08 0.45 -0.49
C HIS A 72 -8.05 -0.10 -1.50
N ASN A 73 -7.20 0.78 -2.04
CA ASN A 73 -6.15 0.37 -2.97
C ASN A 73 -5.07 -0.50 -2.32
N LEU A 74 -4.71 -0.23 -1.06
CA LEU A 74 -3.82 -1.10 -0.28
C LEU A 74 -4.39 -2.51 -0.14
N LEU A 75 -5.70 -2.64 0.12
CA LEU A 75 -6.36 -3.95 0.21
C LEU A 75 -6.37 -4.69 -1.13
N LEU A 76 -6.64 -3.98 -2.24
CA LEU A 76 -6.58 -4.58 -3.58
C LEU A 76 -5.16 -5.04 -3.93
N ALA A 77 -4.15 -4.20 -3.66
CA ALA A 77 -2.74 -4.54 -3.89
C ALA A 77 -2.30 -5.75 -3.06
N HIS A 78 -2.69 -5.80 -1.78
CA HIS A 78 -2.48 -6.97 -0.92
C HIS A 78 -3.12 -8.23 -1.52
N ALA A 79 -4.39 -8.16 -1.90
CA ALA A 79 -5.12 -9.30 -2.45
C ALA A 79 -4.50 -9.80 -3.75
N ALA A 80 -4.07 -8.90 -4.64
CA ALA A 80 -3.40 -9.24 -5.89
C ALA A 80 -2.06 -9.94 -5.66
N ALA A 81 -1.22 -9.44 -4.75
CA ALA A 81 0.06 -10.06 -4.40
C ALA A 81 -0.13 -11.44 -3.73
N VAL A 82 -1.09 -11.56 -2.81
CA VAL A 82 -1.39 -12.84 -2.14
C VAL A 82 -1.95 -13.87 -3.12
N LYS A 83 -2.84 -13.46 -4.03
CA LYS A 83 -3.38 -14.34 -5.08
C LYS A 83 -2.24 -14.87 -5.95
N LEU A 84 -1.37 -13.99 -6.43
CA LEU A 84 -0.19 -14.35 -7.22
C LEU A 84 0.71 -15.35 -6.47
N TYR A 85 1.03 -15.05 -5.21
CA TYR A 85 1.87 -15.94 -4.41
C TYR A 85 1.28 -17.35 -4.31
N LYS A 86 -0.02 -17.45 -3.99
CA LYS A 86 -0.70 -18.74 -3.84
C LYS A 86 -0.80 -19.55 -5.13
N GLU A 87 -1.00 -18.87 -6.27
CA GLU A 87 -1.20 -19.53 -7.55
C GLU A 87 0.12 -19.95 -8.21
N GLU A 88 1.20 -19.21 -7.99
CA GLU A 88 2.44 -19.38 -8.78
C GLU A 88 3.70 -19.68 -7.95
N PHE A 89 3.76 -19.31 -6.66
CA PHE A 89 5.00 -19.33 -5.88
C PHE A 89 4.94 -20.13 -4.58
N GLN A 90 3.74 -20.39 -4.05
CA GLN A 90 3.56 -21.18 -2.85
C GLN A 90 3.65 -22.67 -3.21
N VAL A 91 4.82 -23.26 -2.94
CA VAL A 91 5.01 -24.71 -3.07
C VAL A 91 4.14 -25.42 -2.02
N LEU A 92 3.34 -26.40 -2.47
CA LEU A 92 2.58 -27.31 -1.59
C LEU A 92 3.51 -28.16 -0.72
#